data_AF-A0A9X2I962-F1
#
_entry.id   AF-A0A9X2I962-F1
#
_cell.length_a   1.000
_cell.length_b   1.000
_cell.length_c   1.000
_cell.angle_alpha   90.00
_cell.angle_beta   90.00
_cell.angle_gamma   90.00
#
_symmetry.space_group_name_H-M   'P 1'
#
loop_
_entity.id
_entity.type
_entity.pdbx_description
1 polymer ?
#
loop_
_entity_poly.entity_id
_entity_poly.type
_entity_poly.pdbx_seq_one_letter_code
_entity_poly.pdbx_strand_id
1 'polypeptide(L)' 'MDRDAEVMEIYHRNIGKEEKIRLLEDLVLDLHNELEAQDQNMHPEIHNRLSEGLRLATNFIRELRAQS' A
#
# COMPACT_ATOMS: atom_id res chain seq x y z
N MET A 1 -11.22 -6.35 -3.74
CA MET A 1 -10.92 -4.92 -3.57
C MET A 1 -9.58 -4.68 -4.22
N ASP A 2 -9.47 -3.65 -5.06
CA ASP A 2 -8.25 -3.42 -5.84
C ASP A 2 -7.30 -2.54 -5.00
N ARG A 3 -6.32 -3.17 -4.34
CA ARG A 3 -5.43 -2.47 -3.39
C ARG A 3 -4.59 -1.41 -4.07
N ASP A 4 -4.30 -1.59 -5.34
CA ASP A 4 -3.56 -0.62 -6.15
C ASP A 4 -4.36 0.68 -6.31
N ALA A 5 -5.69 0.58 -6.48
CA ALA A 5 -6.56 1.75 -6.56
C ALA A 5 -6.59 2.55 -5.24
N GLU A 6 -6.57 1.86 -4.11
CA GLU A 6 -6.53 2.49 -2.78
C GLU A 6 -5.21 3.23 -2.54
N VAL A 7 -4.07 2.60 -2.87
CA VAL A 7 -2.74 3.21 -2.82
C VAL A 7 -2.69 4.46 -3.70
N MET A 8 -3.21 4.37 -4.93
CA MET A 8 -3.27 5.48 -5.87
C MET A 8 -4.15 6.62 -5.38
N GLU A 9 -5.30 6.30 -4.78
CA GLU A 9 -6.18 7.32 -4.21
C GLU A 9 -5.47 8.12 -3.12
N ILE A 10 -4.82 7.45 -2.16
CA ILE A 10 -4.07 8.11 -1.09
C ILE A 10 -2.97 9.01 -1.66
N TYR A 11 -2.21 8.53 -2.65
CA TYR A 11 -1.13 9.30 -3.26
C TYR A 11 -1.64 10.56 -3.99
N HIS A 12 -2.79 10.49 -4.66
CA HIS A 12 -3.36 11.62 -5.42
C HIS A 12 -4.26 12.54 -4.59
N ARG A 13 -4.64 12.16 -3.37
CA ARG A 13 -5.45 13.01 -2.48
C ARG A 13 -4.80 14.39 -2.28
N ASN A 14 -5.62 15.44 -2.19
CA ASN A 14 -5.14 16.79 -1.90
C ASN A 14 -4.97 17.01 -0.39
N ILE A 15 -3.99 16.32 0.19
CA ILE A 15 -3.64 16.38 1.63
C ILE A 15 -2.14 16.60 1.78
N GLY A 16 -1.71 16.96 2.99
CA GLY A 16 -0.31 17.22 3.30
C GLY A 16 0.58 15.98 3.08
N LYS A 17 1.84 16.22 2.71
CA LYS A 17 2.84 15.18 2.45
C LYS A 17 2.99 14.19 3.61
N GLU A 18 3.11 14.71 4.83
CA GLU A 18 3.23 13.87 6.04
C GLU A 18 1.99 13.01 6.26
N GLU A 19 0.80 13.55 5.99
CA GLU A 19 -0.45 12.80 6.11
C GLU A 19 -0.58 11.73 5.03
N LYS A 20 -0.14 12.00 3.79
CA LYS A 20 -0.04 10.95 2.76
C LYS A 20 0.87 9.82 3.20
N ILE A 21 2.04 10.15 3.74
CA ILE A 21 3.01 9.15 4.21
C ILE A 21 2.38 8.30 5.31
N ARG A 22 1.75 8.92 6.32
CA ARG A 22 1.06 8.18 7.39
C ARG A 22 0.01 7.21 6.85
N LEU A 23 -0.88 7.68 5.97
CA LEU A 23 -1.93 6.84 5.41
C LEU A 23 -1.37 5.68 4.56
N LEU A 24 -0.28 5.91 3.82
CA LEU A 24 0.38 4.85 3.07
C LEU A 24 1.09 3.85 3.99
N GLU A 25 1.66 4.29 5.11
CA GLU A 25 2.28 3.42 6.12
C GLU A 25 1.25 2.54 6.83
N ASP A 26 0.10 3.10 7.18
CA ASP A 26 -1.03 2.34 7.74
C ASP A 26 -1.52 1.28 6.73
N LEU A 27 -1.68 1.67 5.46
CA LEU A 27 -2.08 0.73 4.40
C LEU A 27 -1.04 -0.38 4.18
N VAL A 28 0.26 -0.07 4.28
CA VAL A 28 1.34 -1.07 4.22
C VAL A 28 1.20 -2.11 5.34
N LEU A 29 0.86 -1.69 6.56
CA LEU A 29 0.64 -2.60 7.68
C LEU A 29 -0.56 -3.52 7.43
N ASP A 30 -1.68 -2.97 6.93
CA ASP A 30 -2.87 -3.75 6.60
C ASP A 30 -2.58 -4.79 5.52
N LEU A 31 -1.86 -4.40 4.45
CA LEU A 31 -1.45 -5.30 3.38
C LEU A 31 -0.53 -6.42 3.87
N HIS A 32 0.37 -6.13 4.81
CA HIS A 32 1.21 -7.16 5.43
C HIS A 32 0.39 -8.17 6.22
N ASN A 33 -0.56 -7.71 7.03
CA ASN A 33 -1.45 -8.59 7.80
C ASN A 33 -2.31 -9.46 6.87
N GLU A 34 -2.80 -8.90 5.77
CA GLU A 34 -3.57 -9.64 4.76
C GLU A 34 -2.72 -10.66 4.00
N LEU A 35 -1.47 -10.34 3.68
CA LEU A 35 -0.52 -11.27 3.07
C LEU A 35 -0.25 -12.46 4.00
N GLU A 36 0.01 -12.20 5.28
CA GLU A 36 0.25 -13.25 6.29
C GLU A 36 -1.00 -14.15 6.46
N ALA A 37 -2.20 -13.56 6.47
CA ALA A 37 -3.45 -14.31 6.51
C ALA A 37 -3.71 -15.11 5.22
N GLN A 38 -3.22 -14.65 4.06
CA GLN A 38 -3.37 -15.35 2.78
C GLN A 38 -2.36 -16.47 2.57
N ASP A 39 -1.17 -16.37 3.17
CA ASP A 39 -0.16 -17.43 3.12
C ASP A 39 -0.72 -18.76 3.68
N GLN A 40 -1.64 -18.66 4.65
CA GLN A 40 -2.36 -19.80 5.21
C GLN A 40 -3.50 -20.33 4.33
N ASN A 41 -4.04 -19.50 3.42
CA ASN A 41 -5.24 -19.81 2.63
C ASN A 41 -4.94 -20.17 1.15
N MET A 42 -3.68 -20.11 0.71
CA MET A 42 -3.21 -20.55 -0.62
C MET A 42 -4.00 -19.98 -1.82
N HIS A 43 -4.39 -18.70 -1.80
CA HIS A 43 -4.96 -18.03 -2.97
C HIS A 43 -3.91 -17.15 -3.69
N PRO A 44 -3.16 -17.68 -4.67
CA PRO A 44 -2.03 -16.99 -5.29
C PRO A 44 -2.42 -15.69 -6.01
N GLU A 45 -3.63 -15.60 -6.55
CA GLU A 45 -4.13 -14.38 -7.22
C GLU A 45 -4.32 -13.23 -6.23
N ILE A 46 -4.76 -13.53 -5.01
CA ILE A 46 -4.92 -12.53 -3.94
C ILE A 46 -3.54 -12.12 -3.44
N HIS A 47 -2.65 -13.08 -3.21
CA HIS A 47 -1.26 -12.81 -2.81
C HIS A 47 -0.54 -11.88 -3.80
N ASN A 48 -0.70 -12.10 -5.11
CA ASN A 48 -0.10 -11.26 -6.13
C ASN A 48 -0.62 -9.81 -6.08
N ARG A 49 -1.94 -9.63 -5.94
CA ARG A 49 -2.55 -8.29 -5.82
C ARG A 49 -2.11 -7.56 -4.56
N LEU A 50 -2.06 -8.25 -3.42
CA LEU A 50 -1.59 -7.67 -2.16
C LEU A 50 -0.10 -7.28 -2.25
N SER A 51 0.72 -8.12 -2.88
CA SER A 51 2.14 -7.84 -3.09
C SER A 51 2.38 -6.63 -4.01
N GLU A 52 1.56 -6.48 -5.05
CA GLU A 52 1.64 -5.32 -5.95
C GLU A 52 1.28 -4.01 -5.24
N GLY A 53 0.18 -4.01 -4.47
CA GLY A 53 -0.22 -2.86 -3.65
C GLY A 53 0.85 -2.48 -2.63
N LEU A 54 1.46 -3.47 -1.97
CA LEU A 54 2.52 -3.26 -1.00
C LEU A 54 3.75 -2.61 -1.64
N ARG A 55 4.14 -3.10 -2.82
CA ARG A 55 5.25 -2.56 -3.61
C ARG A 55 4.97 -1.11 -4.01
N LEU A 56 3.76 -0.81 -4.49
CA LEU A 56 3.36 0.54 -4.88
C LEU A 56 3.37 1.51 -3.70
N ALA A 57 2.76 1.14 -2.57
CA ALA A 57 2.71 1.98 -1.38
C ALA A 57 4.11 2.32 -0.86
N THR A 58 5.01 1.32 -0.81
CA THR A 58 6.41 1.51 -0.40
C THR A 58 7.16 2.46 -1.34
N ASN A 59 6.94 2.33 -2.66
CA ASN A 59 7.55 3.23 -3.64
C ASN A 59 7.07 4.68 -3.46
N PHE A 60 5.77 4.88 -3.27
CA PHE A 60 5.21 6.22 -3.05
C PHE A 60 5.66 6.85 -1.74
N ILE A 61 5.79 6.08 -0.65
CA ILE A 61 6.42 6.57 0.58
C ILE A 61 7.84 7.05 0.29
N ARG A 62 8.63 6.28 -0.47
CA ARG A 62 10.00 6.65 -0.83
C ARG A 62 10.05 7.93 -1.66
N GLU A 63 9.17 8.07 -2.64
CA GLU A 63 9.06 9.27 -3.47
C GLU A 63 8.68 10.50 -2.65
N LEU A 64 7.66 10.39 -1.79
CA LEU A 64 7.21 11.49 -0.92
C LEU A 64 8.31 11.92 0.06
N ARG A 65 9.09 10.97 0.58
CA ARG A 65 10.24 11.29 1.46
C ARG A 65 11.41 11.91 0.70
N ALA A 66 11.58 11.59 -0.58
CA ALA A 66 12.63 12.16 -1.43
C ALA A 66 12.28 13.57 -1.94
N GLN A 67 10.98 13.91 -2.02
CA GLN A 67 10.52 15.27 -2.30
C GLN A 67 10.86 16.17 -1.10
N SER A 68 11.94 16.94 -1.22
CA SER A 68 12.39 17.93 -0.22
C SER A 68 11.46 19.14 -0.21
#